data_AF-A0A2E1HBQ9-F1
#
_entry.id   AF-A0A2E1HBQ9-F1
#
_cell.length_a   1.000
_cell.length_b   1.000
_cell.length_c   1.000
_cell.angle_alpha   90.00
_cell.angle_beta   90.00
_cell.angle_gamma   90.00
#
_symmetry.space_group_name_H-M   'P 1'
#
loop_
_entity.id
_entity.type
_entity.pdbx_description
1 polymer ?
#
loop_
_entity_poly.entity_id
_entity_poly.type
_entity_poly.pdbx_seq_one_letter_code
_entity_poly.pdbx_strand_id
1 'polypeptide(L)' 'MTHDYNRPSYRPTFKDAVQIHLMLMDGWFQNRIAAHFDMNPGRVSEIKAGQLHPGSYEEALRRRKASAA' A
#
# COMPACT_ATOMS: atom_id res chain seq x y z
N MET A 1 -11.74 -29.41 12.16
CA MET A 1 -11.62 -28.07 11.57
C MET A 1 -10.15 -27.77 11.38
N THR A 2 -9.62 -27.96 10.17
CA THR A 2 -8.26 -27.52 9.81
C THR A 2 -8.31 -26.01 9.66
N HIS A 3 -7.82 -25.28 10.65
CA HIS A 3 -7.72 -23.83 10.53
C HIS A 3 -6.52 -23.50 9.65
N ASP A 4 -6.81 -22.90 8.50
CA ASP A 4 -5.86 -22.55 7.44
C ASP A 4 -5.08 -21.25 7.80
N TYR A 5 -4.61 -21.15 9.05
CA TYR A 5 -3.95 -19.96 9.62
C TYR A 5 -2.60 -19.61 8.94
N ASN A 6 -2.09 -20.50 8.09
CA ASN A 6 -0.81 -20.32 7.37
C ASN A 6 -0.98 -19.79 5.94
N ARG A 7 -2.19 -19.40 5.51
CA ARG A 7 -2.34 -18.73 4.22
C ARG A 7 -1.59 -17.40 4.26
N PRO A 8 -0.64 -17.15 3.34
CA PRO A 8 0.08 -15.89 3.31
C PRO A 8 -0.92 -14.75 3.12
N SER A 9 -0.79 -13.71 3.95
CA SER A 9 -1.52 -12.48 3.74
C SER A 9 -1.28 -11.96 2.33
N TYR A 10 -2.30 -11.32 1.76
CA TYR A 10 -2.27 -10.72 0.44
C TYR A 10 -0.90 -10.07 0.16
N ARG A 11 -0.29 -10.42 -0.98
CA ARG A 11 1.01 -9.88 -1.40
C ARG A 11 0.75 -8.64 -2.25
N PRO A 12 1.00 -7.43 -1.74
CA PRO A 12 0.76 -6.22 -2.51
C PRO A 12 1.65 -6.21 -3.74
N THR A 13 1.11 -5.72 -4.85
CA THR A 13 1.84 -5.47 -6.09
C THR A 13 2.44 -4.05 -6.08
N PHE A 14 3.28 -3.75 -7.06
CA PHE A 14 3.78 -2.39 -7.27
C PHE A 14 2.63 -1.38 -7.48
N LYS A 15 1.57 -1.79 -8.18
CA LYS A 15 0.39 -0.92 -8.42
C LYS A 15 -0.33 -0.62 -7.10
N ASP A 16 -0.45 -1.60 -6.23
CA ASP A 16 -1.07 -1.41 -4.91
C ASP A 16 -0.21 -0.48 -4.06
N ALA A 17 1.12 -0.61 -4.11
CA ALA A 17 2.03 0.29 -3.41
C ALA A 17 1.88 1.75 -3.87
N VAL A 18 1.78 1.98 -5.19
CA VAL A 18 1.48 3.31 -5.75
C VAL A 18 0.15 3.84 -5.21
N GLN A 19 -0.89 3.00 -5.21
CA GLN A 19 -2.21 3.39 -4.71
C GLN A 19 -2.20 3.70 -3.20
N ILE A 20 -1.46 2.92 -2.41
CA ILE A 20 -1.26 3.15 -0.97
C ILE A 20 -0.62 4.52 -0.73
N HIS A 21 0.41 4.87 -1.49
CA HIS A 21 1.03 6.20 -1.39
C HIS A 21 0.04 7.32 -1.74
N LEU A 22 -0.80 7.16 -2.76
CA LEU A 22 -1.86 8.12 -3.09
C LEU A 22 -2.87 8.27 -1.94
N MET A 23 -3.33 7.17 -1.35
CA MET A 23 -4.26 7.22 -0.22
C MET A 23 -3.64 7.89 1.02
N LEU A 24 -2.37 7.60 1.32
CA LEU A 24 -1.63 8.27 2.39
C LEU A 24 -1.52 9.78 2.16
N MET A 25 -1.25 10.17 0.92
CA MET A 25 -1.19 11.56 0.48
C MET A 25 -2.54 12.29 0.57
N ASP A 26 -3.64 11.56 0.48
CA ASP A 26 -5.01 12.04 0.68
C ASP A 26 -5.44 12.00 2.16
N GLY A 27 -4.52 11.67 3.07
CA GLY A 27 -4.75 11.73 4.52
C GLY A 27 -5.36 10.47 5.13
N TRP A 28 -5.39 9.34 4.40
CA TRP A 28 -5.90 8.09 4.97
C TRP A 28 -4.95 7.52 6.03
N PHE A 29 -5.53 6.95 7.08
CA PHE A 29 -4.78 6.23 8.11
C PHE A 29 -4.33 4.85 7.63
N GLN A 30 -3.12 4.42 8.03
CA GLN A 30 -2.53 3.14 7.61
C GLN A 30 -3.40 1.92 7.97
N ASN A 31 -4.10 1.95 9.11
CA ASN A 31 -5.01 0.87 9.50
C ASN A 31 -6.22 0.75 8.56
N ARG A 32 -6.77 1.87 8.09
CA ARG A 32 -7.87 1.89 7.11
C ARG A 32 -7.39 1.42 5.73
N ILE A 33 -6.19 1.81 5.33
CA ILE A 33 -5.55 1.32 4.10
C ILE A 33 -5.34 -0.19 4.18
N ALA A 34 -4.77 -0.69 5.29
CA ALA A 34 -4.54 -2.11 5.49
C ALA A 34 -5.85 -2.92 5.37
N ALA A 35 -6.94 -2.44 5.99
CA ALA A 35 -8.26 -3.05 5.85
C ALA A 35 -8.82 -2.97 4.43
N HIS A 36 -8.59 -1.86 3.72
CA HIS A 36 -9.06 -1.69 2.33
C HIS A 36 -8.44 -2.72 1.37
N PHE A 37 -7.18 -3.07 1.58
CA PHE A 37 -6.45 -4.04 0.74
C PHE A 37 -6.41 -5.46 1.32
N ASP A 38 -7.12 -5.71 2.42
CA ASP A 38 -7.08 -7.00 3.15
C ASP A 38 -5.64 -7.46 3.44
N MET A 39 -4.80 -6.55 3.95
CA MET A 39 -3.39 -6.80 4.21
C MET A 39 -2.99 -6.49 5.64
N ASN A 40 -1.84 -7.04 6.05
CA ASN A 40 -1.25 -6.73 7.35
C ASN A 40 -0.79 -5.25 7.40
N PRO A 41 -1.13 -4.48 8.46
CA PRO A 41 -0.67 -3.10 8.63
C PRO A 41 0.85 -2.90 8.54
N GLY A 42 1.64 -3.91 8.92
CA GLY A 42 3.09 -3.93 8.74
C GLY A 42 3.52 -3.80 7.28
N ARG A 43 2.78 -4.43 6.34
CA ARG A 43 3.05 -4.29 4.89
C ARG A 43 2.85 -2.86 4.41
N VAL A 44 1.82 -2.17 4.92
CA VAL A 44 1.59 -0.75 4.61
C VAL A 44 2.75 0.10 5.13
N SER A 45 3.28 -0.21 6.32
CA SER A 45 4.44 0.48 6.89
C SER A 45 5.72 0.26 6.07
N GLU A 46 5.97 -0.98 5.63
CA GLU A 46 7.13 -1.33 4.77
C GLU A 46 7.07 -0.61 3.42
N ILE A 47 5.89 -0.53 2.80
CA ILE A 47 5.66 0.23 1.55
C ILE A 47 5.90 1.72 1.80
N LYS A 48 5.30 2.28 2.86
CA LYS A 48 5.47 3.69 3.24
C LYS A 48 6.93 4.05 3.45
N ALA A 49 7.71 3.15 4.06
CA ALA A 49 9.14 3.32 4.30
C ALA A 49 10.01 3.10 3.04
N GLY A 50 9.42 2.67 1.92
CA GLY A 50 10.14 2.35 0.68
C GLY A 50 10.93 1.04 0.74
N GLN A 51 10.75 0.22 1.78
CA GLN A 51 11.41 -1.08 1.91
C GLN A 51 10.75 -2.13 1.00
N LEU A 52 9.44 -1.98 0.75
CA LEU A 52 8.69 -2.81 -0.17
C LEU A 52 8.23 -1.98 -1.37
N HIS A 53 8.45 -2.50 -2.58
CA HIS A 53 8.20 -1.81 -3.86
C HIS A 53 8.90 -0.44 -4.00
N PRO A 54 10.25 -0.39 -4.00
CA PRO A 54 11.00 0.83 -4.26
C PRO A 54 10.58 1.50 -5.59
N GLY A 55 10.49 2.82 -5.62
CA GLY A 55 10.01 3.57 -6.80
C GLY A 55 8.51 3.84 -6.84
N SER A 56 7.71 3.17 -5.99
CA SER A 56 6.26 3.34 -5.97
C SER A 56 5.81 4.71 -5.44
N TYR A 57 6.60 5.32 -4.55
CA TYR A 57 6.35 6.67 -4.04
C TYR A 57 6.55 7.73 -5.13
N GLU A 58 7.65 7.63 -5.89
CA GLU A 58 7.97 8.53 -6.99
C GLU A 58 6.92 8.45 -8.10
N GLU A 59 6.46 7.24 -8.42
CA GLU A 59 5.37 7.03 -9.37
C GLU A 59 4.04 7.63 -8.85
N ALA A 60 3.73 7.49 -7.55
CA ALA A 60 2.56 8.13 -6.96
C ALA A 60 2.63 9.66 -7.05
N LEU A 61 3.80 10.26 -6.76
CA LEU A 61 4.04 11.69 -6.94
C LEU A 61 3.87 12.13 -8.39
N ARG A 62 4.39 11.36 -9.35
CA ARG A 62 4.24 11.64 -10.79
C ARG A 62 2.77 11.66 -11.20
N ARG A 63 1.98 10.67 -10.77
CA ARG A 63 0.53 10.60 -11.04
C ARG A 63 -0.22 11.77 -10.44
N ARG A 64 0.06 12.11 -9.17
CA ARG A 64 -0.60 13.21 -8.47
C ARG A 64 -0.32 14.57 -9.13
N LYS A 65 0.91 14.79 -9.60
CA LYS A 65 1.26 15.99 -10.38
C LYS A 65 0.52 16.05 -11.71
N ALA A 66 0.44 14.92 -12.42
CA ALA A 66 -0.28 14.86 -13.69
C ALA A 66 -1.79 15.12 -13.56
N SER A 67 -2.41 14.79 -12.41
CA SER A 67 -3.82 15.09 -12.14
C SER A 67 -4.09 16.52 -11.63
N ALA A 68 -3.04 17.26 -11.26
CA ALA A 68 -3.15 18.62 -10.73
C ALA A 68 -2.85 19.71 -11.77
N ALA A 69 -2.45 19.32 -12.99
CA ALA A 69 -2.22 20.17 -14.15
C ALA A 69 -3.43 20.13 -15.09
#